data_AF-A0A251TH58-F1
#
_entry.id   AF-A0A251TH58-F1
#
_cell.length_a   1.000
_cell.length_b   1.000
_cell.length_c   1.000
_cell.angle_alpha   90.00
_cell.angle_beta   90.00
_cell.angle_gamma   90.00
#
_symmetry.space_group_name_H-M   'P 1'
#
loop_
_entity.id
_entity.type
_entity.pdbx_description
1 polymer ?
#
loop_
_entity_poly.entity_id
_entity_poly.type
_entity_poly.pdbx_seq_one_letter_code
_entity_poly.pdbx_strand_id
1 'polypeptide(L)'
;MNNVHNALQAVGLDEDIKVLIATYTGLLKKSYPPSEASNQGRPYFNLFDAMYDAYFAAQSHLGGSNVEIVVSESGWPSTEGDVATTENAGTYYRNLISHVKSSSGTPARPGRSIETYLFAMFDENMKPGKETEKHFGVFFPDQRPKYQLSF
;
A
#
# COMPACT_ATOMS: atom_id res chain seq x y z
N MET A 1 -19.97 -2.11 9.07
CA MET A 1 -19.08 -1.13 9.74
C MET A 1 -19.81 -0.29 10.78
N ASN A 2 -21.09 0.04 10.58
CA ASN A 2 -21.89 0.89 11.50
C ASN A 2 -21.87 0.45 12.97
N ASN A 3 -22.01 -0.85 13.28
CA ASN A 3 -22.03 -1.31 14.67
C ASN A 3 -20.71 -1.02 15.41
N VAL A 4 -19.57 -1.17 14.73
CA VAL A 4 -18.25 -0.89 15.32
C VAL A 4 -18.07 0.61 15.53
N HIS A 5 -18.44 1.42 14.53
CA HIS A 5 -18.38 2.88 14.64
C HIS A 5 -19.27 3.39 15.78
N ASN A 6 -20.51 2.91 15.87
CA ASN A 6 -21.44 3.29 16.95
C ASN A 6 -20.92 2.87 18.33
N ALA A 7 -20.25 1.71 18.44
CA ALA A 7 -19.65 1.27 19.69
C ALA A 7 -18.49 2.17 20.12
N LEU A 8 -17.63 2.58 19.18
CA LEU A 8 -16.53 3.52 19.44
C LEU A 8 -17.06 4.90 19.83
N GLN A 9 -18.09 5.38 19.13
CA GLN A 9 -18.74 6.64 19.43
C GLN A 9 -19.40 6.62 20.82
N ALA A 10 -20.02 5.51 21.21
CA ALA A 10 -20.64 5.37 22.54
C ALA A 10 -19.62 5.46 23.70
N VAL A 11 -18.33 5.23 23.44
CA VAL A 11 -17.25 5.37 24.42
C VAL A 11 -16.32 6.56 24.13
N GLY A 12 -16.66 7.42 23.15
CA GLY A 12 -15.90 8.61 22.80
C GLY A 12 -14.52 8.33 22.19
N LEU A 13 -14.36 7.21 21.47
CA LEU A 13 -13.10 6.79 20.83
C LEU A 13 -13.16 6.84 19.29
N ASP A 14 -14.24 7.34 18.69
CA ASP A 14 -14.44 7.33 17.23
C ASP A 14 -13.52 8.29 16.47
N GLU A 15 -12.98 9.32 17.13
CA GLU A 15 -11.97 10.22 16.56
C GLU A 15 -10.54 9.65 16.68
N ASP A 16 -10.28 8.84 17.72
CA ASP A 16 -8.97 8.23 17.98
C ASP A 16 -8.79 6.89 17.24
N ILE A 17 -9.87 6.11 17.08
CA ILE A 17 -9.88 4.79 16.44
C ILE A 17 -10.80 4.85 15.22
N LYS A 18 -10.19 5.05 14.05
CA LYS A 18 -10.93 5.19 12.79
C LYS A 18 -11.37 3.83 12.25
N VAL A 19 -12.65 3.68 11.97
CA VAL A 19 -13.21 2.48 11.32
C VAL A 19 -13.02 2.59 9.81
N LEU A 20 -12.29 1.65 9.22
CA LEU A 20 -11.99 1.61 7.78
C LEU A 20 -12.20 0.21 7.20
N ILE A 21 -12.19 0.12 5.87
CA ILE A 21 -12.20 -1.13 5.13
C ILE A 21 -10.91 -1.25 4.33
N ALA A 22 -10.23 -2.39 4.44
CA ALA A 22 -9.11 -2.73 3.58
C ALA A 22 -9.64 -3.33 2.27
N THR A 23 -9.14 -2.84 1.15
CA THR A 23 -9.56 -3.22 -0.20
C THR A 23 -8.38 -3.08 -1.15
N TYR A 24 -8.52 -3.58 -2.37
CA TYR A 24 -7.46 -3.68 -3.34
C TYR A 24 -7.93 -3.25 -4.74
N THR A 25 -7.00 -3.13 -5.67
CA THR A 25 -7.24 -2.62 -7.03
C THR A 25 -8.16 -3.52 -7.87
N GLY A 26 -8.46 -4.75 -7.45
CA GLY A 26 -9.41 -5.64 -8.14
C GLY A 26 -10.85 -5.13 -8.18
N LEU A 27 -11.21 -4.15 -7.33
CA LEU A 27 -12.51 -3.47 -7.42
C LEU A 27 -12.56 -2.40 -8.52
N LEU A 28 -11.41 -1.98 -9.05
CA LEU A 28 -11.36 -0.93 -10.07
C LEU A 28 -11.61 -1.54 -11.46
N LYS A 29 -12.68 -1.09 -12.13
CA LYS A 29 -12.97 -1.49 -13.51
C LYS A 29 -12.05 -0.81 -14.52
N LYS A 30 -11.65 0.44 -14.25
CA LYS A 30 -10.76 1.24 -15.09
C LYS A 30 -9.66 1.83 -14.22
N SER A 31 -8.42 1.47 -14.53
CA SER A 31 -7.22 1.96 -13.82
C SER A 31 -6.17 2.56 -14.76
N TYR A 32 -6.38 2.48 -16.08
CA TYR A 32 -5.52 3.14 -17.07
C TYR A 32 -6.31 4.05 -18.02
N PRO A 33 -5.85 5.30 -18.24
CA PRO A 33 -4.80 5.95 -17.46
C PRO A 33 -5.30 6.27 -16.04
N PRO A 34 -4.42 6.23 -15.01
CA PRO A 34 -4.80 6.69 -13.67
C PRO A 34 -5.19 8.17 -13.61
N SER A 35 -4.87 8.94 -14.66
CA SER A 35 -5.12 10.38 -14.78
C SER A 35 -6.59 10.78 -14.83
N GLU A 36 -7.55 9.85 -14.77
CA GLU A 36 -8.95 10.23 -14.46
C GLU A 36 -9.08 10.91 -13.09
N ALA A 37 -8.07 10.79 -12.21
CA ALA A 37 -7.92 11.62 -10.99
C ALA A 37 -7.51 13.08 -11.25
N SER A 38 -7.28 13.53 -12.50
CA SER A 38 -6.61 14.80 -12.84
C SER A 38 -5.20 14.89 -12.25
N ASN A 39 -4.23 14.26 -12.93
CA ASN A 39 -2.80 14.32 -12.57
C ASN A 39 -2.11 15.65 -12.92
N GLN A 40 -2.89 16.69 -13.27
CA GLN A 40 -2.38 18.01 -13.69
C GLN A 40 -1.31 17.95 -14.81
N GLY A 41 -1.34 16.91 -15.66
CA GLY A 41 -0.35 16.69 -16.71
C GLY A 41 1.00 16.14 -16.24
N ARG A 42 1.14 15.74 -14.97
CA ARG A 42 2.36 15.12 -14.42
C ARG A 42 2.44 13.63 -14.79
N PRO A 43 3.57 13.13 -15.31
CA PRO A 43 3.73 11.71 -15.61
C PRO A 43 3.85 10.86 -14.33
N TYR A 44 3.50 9.59 -14.42
CA TYR A 44 3.79 8.58 -13.39
C TYR A 44 5.15 7.92 -13.68
N PHE A 45 6.05 7.91 -12.71
CA PHE A 45 7.38 7.31 -12.84
C PHE A 45 7.49 5.93 -12.18
N ASN A 46 6.47 5.51 -11.44
CA ASN A 46 6.39 4.21 -10.79
C ASN A 46 4.92 3.76 -10.76
N LEU A 47 4.72 2.45 -10.61
CA LEU A 47 3.38 1.86 -10.58
C LEU A 47 2.66 2.09 -9.25
N PHE A 48 3.40 2.32 -8.16
CA PHE A 48 2.84 2.58 -6.84
C PHE A 48 1.97 3.84 -6.84
N ASP A 49 2.49 4.96 -7.35
CA ASP A 49 1.76 6.22 -7.52
C ASP A 49 0.56 6.06 -8.44
N ALA A 50 0.74 5.34 -9.55
CA ALA A 50 -0.32 5.08 -10.52
C ALA A 50 -1.48 4.28 -9.90
N MET A 51 -1.18 3.26 -9.08
CA MET A 51 -2.19 2.47 -8.39
C MET A 51 -2.91 3.29 -7.31
N TYR A 52 -2.16 4.08 -6.54
CA TYR A 52 -2.72 4.99 -5.54
C TYR A 52 -3.67 6.01 -6.18
N ASP A 53 -3.24 6.67 -7.25
CA ASP A 53 -4.04 7.71 -7.90
C ASP A 53 -5.23 7.14 -8.67
N ALA A 54 -5.14 5.91 -9.20
CA ALA A 54 -6.31 5.22 -9.75
C ALA A 54 -7.38 4.97 -8.68
N TYR A 55 -6.96 4.60 -7.46
CA TYR A 55 -7.88 4.44 -6.33
C TYR A 55 -8.45 5.79 -5.86
N PHE A 56 -7.60 6.81 -5.80
CA PHE A 56 -8.01 8.19 -5.49
C PHE A 56 -9.02 8.73 -6.51
N ALA A 57 -8.83 8.46 -7.80
CA ALA A 57 -9.78 8.81 -8.86
C ALA A 57 -11.14 8.18 -8.56
N ALA A 58 -11.17 6.87 -8.32
CA ALA A 58 -12.40 6.13 -8.11
C ALA A 58 -13.18 6.64 -6.88
N GLN A 59 -12.51 6.83 -5.72
CA GLN A 59 -13.19 7.36 -4.55
C GLN A 59 -13.69 8.79 -4.77
N SER A 60 -12.94 9.62 -5.51
CA SER A 60 -13.30 11.02 -5.77
C SER A 60 -14.54 11.13 -6.64
N HIS A 61 -14.70 10.24 -7.63
CA HIS A 61 -15.91 10.15 -8.44
C HIS A 61 -17.16 9.78 -7.63
N LEU A 62 -16.99 9.17 -6.45
CA LEU A 62 -18.07 8.85 -5.52
C LEU A 62 -18.27 9.93 -4.43
N GLY A 63 -17.62 11.09 -4.56
CA GLY A 63 -17.68 12.19 -3.58
C GLY A 63 -16.72 12.03 -2.39
N GLY A 64 -15.84 11.03 -2.42
CA GLY A 64 -14.88 10.73 -1.35
C GLY A 64 -13.53 11.43 -1.48
N SER A 65 -13.44 12.61 -2.09
CA SER A 65 -12.15 13.31 -2.31
C SER A 65 -11.42 13.68 -1.01
N ASN A 66 -12.15 13.84 0.08
CA ASN A 66 -11.63 14.12 1.42
C ASN A 66 -11.26 12.85 2.21
N VAL A 67 -11.55 11.66 1.69
CA VAL A 67 -11.20 10.40 2.35
C VAL A 67 -9.70 10.16 2.18
N GLU A 68 -9.02 9.92 3.29
CA GLU A 68 -7.60 9.58 3.31
C GLU A 68 -7.39 8.13 2.88
N ILE A 69 -6.32 7.88 2.13
CA ILE A 69 -5.93 6.53 1.70
C ILE A 69 -4.67 6.18 2.47
N VAL A 70 -4.74 5.09 3.22
CA VAL A 70 -3.60 4.41 3.84
C VAL A 70 -3.29 3.17 3.00
N VAL A 71 -2.05 3.00 2.59
CA VAL A 71 -1.60 1.78 1.91
C VAL A 71 -1.36 0.71 2.96
N SER A 72 -2.37 -0.12 3.18
CA SER A 72 -2.37 -1.14 4.25
C SER A 72 -1.45 -2.33 3.98
N GLU A 73 -1.12 -2.63 2.72
CA GLU A 73 -0.17 -3.67 2.34
C GLU A 73 0.55 -3.31 1.05
N SER A 74 1.87 -3.43 1.05
CA SER A 74 2.71 -3.26 -0.14
C SER A 74 4.00 -4.04 0.05
N GLY A 75 4.31 -4.94 -0.90
CA GLY A 75 5.45 -5.84 -0.76
C GLY A 75 5.84 -6.54 -2.06
N TRP A 76 6.97 -7.25 -2.00
CA TRP A 76 7.52 -8.01 -3.12
C TRP A 76 8.18 -9.30 -2.60
N PRO A 77 7.83 -10.49 -3.15
CA PRO A 77 8.34 -11.76 -2.65
C PRO A 77 9.78 -12.00 -3.08
N SER A 78 10.56 -12.70 -2.25
CA SER A 78 12.00 -12.92 -2.50
C SER A 78 12.36 -14.13 -3.34
N THR A 79 11.45 -15.09 -3.55
CA THR A 79 11.74 -16.34 -4.26
C THR A 79 10.47 -17.01 -4.80
N GLU A 80 10.65 -18.10 -5.55
CA GLU A 80 9.60 -19.03 -6.04
C GLU A 80 8.69 -18.45 -7.13
N GLY A 81 9.20 -17.47 -7.90
CA GLY A 81 8.55 -16.92 -9.09
C GLY A 81 9.53 -16.16 -9.99
N ASP A 82 9.17 -15.95 -11.26
CA ASP A 82 10.07 -15.44 -12.31
C ASP A 82 10.74 -14.09 -11.96
N VAL A 83 10.00 -13.22 -11.27
CA VAL A 83 10.47 -11.89 -10.84
C VAL A 83 10.62 -11.78 -9.32
N ALA A 84 10.36 -12.87 -8.60
CA ALA A 84 10.50 -12.96 -7.16
C ALA A 84 11.95 -13.32 -6.83
N THR A 85 12.78 -12.30 -6.61
CA THR A 85 14.19 -12.47 -6.25
C THR A 85 14.52 -11.60 -5.04
N THR A 86 15.49 -12.02 -4.23
CA THR A 86 15.98 -11.22 -3.09
C THR A 86 16.44 -9.83 -3.51
N GLU A 87 17.03 -9.71 -4.70
CA GLU A 87 17.47 -8.43 -5.27
C GLU A 87 16.29 -7.51 -5.62
N ASN A 88 15.29 -8.02 -6.34
CA ASN A 88 14.10 -7.26 -6.71
C ASN A 88 13.32 -6.84 -5.46
N ALA A 89 13.11 -7.76 -4.52
CA ALA A 89 12.41 -7.48 -3.28
C ALA A 89 13.14 -6.42 -2.43
N GLY A 90 14.45 -6.57 -2.24
CA GLY A 90 15.26 -5.58 -1.54
C GLY A 90 15.22 -4.20 -2.21
N THR A 91 15.22 -4.16 -3.55
CA THR A 91 15.11 -2.91 -4.32
C THR A 91 13.74 -2.27 -4.15
N TYR A 92 12.66 -3.06 -4.23
CA TYR A 92 11.30 -2.60 -4.01
C TYR A 92 11.15 -1.95 -2.63
N TYR A 93 11.52 -2.65 -1.56
CA TYR A 93 11.37 -2.13 -0.20
C TYR A 93 12.21 -0.86 0.04
N ARG A 94 13.47 -0.83 -0.39
CA ARG A 94 14.32 0.38 -0.25
C ARG A 94 13.73 1.58 -0.99
N ASN A 95 13.28 1.39 -2.22
CA ASN A 95 12.73 2.47 -3.03
C ASN A 95 11.37 2.93 -2.51
N LEU A 96 10.52 2.01 -2.06
CA LEU A 96 9.23 2.35 -1.45
C LEU A 96 9.44 3.17 -0.17
N ILE A 97 10.29 2.71 0.75
CA ILE A 97 10.61 3.45 1.98
C ILE A 97 11.16 4.85 1.66
N SER A 98 12.10 4.95 0.72
CA SER A 98 12.68 6.23 0.29
C SER A 98 11.61 7.17 -0.29
N HIS A 99 10.73 6.63 -1.14
CA HIS A 99 9.64 7.38 -1.76
C HIS A 99 8.63 7.91 -0.72
N VAL A 100 8.17 7.09 0.22
CA VAL A 100 7.18 7.56 1.21
C VAL A 100 7.79 8.52 2.23
N LYS A 101 9.10 8.43 2.49
CA LYS A 101 9.84 9.41 3.32
C LYS A 101 10.08 10.76 2.64
N SER A 102 10.09 10.83 1.31
CA SER A 102 10.41 12.08 0.58
C SER A 102 9.29 13.14 0.65
N SER A 103 8.13 12.82 1.24
CA SER A 103 6.94 13.69 1.30
C SER A 103 6.45 14.18 -0.07
N SER A 104 6.89 13.56 -1.18
CA SER A 104 6.56 14.02 -2.53
C SER A 104 5.09 13.79 -2.90
N GLY A 105 4.46 12.79 -2.28
CA GLY A 105 3.12 12.32 -2.64
C GLY A 105 3.07 11.79 -4.07
N THR A 106 1.86 11.79 -4.63
CA THR A 106 1.59 11.30 -5.99
C THR A 106 1.34 12.46 -6.96
N PRO A 107 1.34 12.22 -8.28
CA PRO A 107 0.94 13.20 -9.28
C PRO A 107 -0.41 13.90 -9.02
N ALA A 108 -1.46 13.16 -8.60
CA ALA A 108 -2.76 13.75 -8.28
C ALA A 108 -2.85 14.34 -6.87
N ARG A 109 -1.96 13.93 -5.95
CA ARG A 109 -1.90 14.44 -4.56
C ARG A 109 -0.46 14.86 -4.18
N PRO A 110 0.10 15.89 -4.82
CA PRO A 110 1.48 16.30 -4.57
C PRO A 110 1.65 16.84 -3.15
N GLY A 111 2.80 16.57 -2.55
CA GLY A 111 3.17 17.08 -1.22
C GLY A 111 2.44 16.41 -0.04
N ARG A 112 1.68 15.33 -0.29
CA ARG A 112 1.01 14.56 0.75
C ARG A 112 1.79 13.29 1.08
N SER A 113 2.11 13.10 2.35
CA SER A 113 2.69 11.84 2.82
C SER A 113 1.70 10.69 2.62
N ILE A 114 2.23 9.51 2.32
CA ILE A 114 1.44 8.29 2.09
C ILE A 114 1.78 7.31 3.21
N GLU A 115 0.90 7.22 4.20
CA GLU A 115 1.04 6.19 5.23
C GLU A 115 0.99 4.82 4.57
N THR A 116 2.03 4.01 4.81
CA THR A 116 2.28 2.76 4.07
C THR A 116 2.80 1.69 5.02
N TYR A 117 2.17 0.53 4.98
CA TYR A 117 2.54 -0.66 5.74
C TYR A 117 3.18 -1.68 4.80
N LEU A 118 4.40 -2.10 5.13
CA LEU A 118 5.11 -3.10 4.36
C LEU A 118 4.52 -4.48 4.64
N PHE A 119 4.23 -5.22 3.58
CA PHE A 119 3.83 -6.60 3.65
C PHE A 119 5.03 -7.50 3.35
N ALA A 120 5.61 -8.24 4.31
CA ALA A 120 5.25 -8.34 5.72
C ALA A 120 6.51 -8.47 6.60
N MET A 121 6.35 -8.58 7.93
CA MET A 121 7.49 -8.69 8.84
C MET A 121 8.29 -9.98 8.59
N PHE A 122 7.63 -11.13 8.47
CA PHE A 122 8.26 -12.45 8.38
C PHE A 122 7.77 -13.25 7.17
N ASP A 123 8.57 -14.19 6.71
CA ASP A 123 8.14 -15.23 5.79
C ASP A 123 7.11 -16.15 6.49
N GLU A 124 5.94 -16.33 5.87
CA GLU A 124 4.81 -17.05 6.43
C GLU A 124 4.66 -18.43 5.77
N ASN A 125 5.42 -19.42 6.24
CA ASN A 125 5.53 -20.74 5.61
C ASN A 125 4.23 -21.57 5.50
N MET A 126 3.19 -21.20 6.24
CA MET A 126 1.87 -21.85 6.19
C MET A 126 0.87 -21.11 5.29
N LYS A 127 1.28 -20.05 4.58
CA LYS A 127 0.37 -19.36 3.65
C LYS A 127 -0.10 -20.29 2.53
N PRO A 128 -1.42 -20.36 2.26
CA PRO A 128 -1.95 -21.10 1.13
C PRO A 128 -1.73 -20.31 -0.17
N GLY A 129 -1.94 -20.97 -1.32
CA GLY A 129 -1.89 -20.32 -2.64
C GLY A 129 -0.56 -20.53 -3.36
N LYS A 130 -0.08 -19.49 -4.04
CA LYS A 130 1.19 -19.55 -4.79
C LYS A 130 2.35 -19.70 -3.82
N GLU A 131 3.42 -20.37 -4.24
CA GLU A 131 4.58 -20.56 -3.37
C GLU A 131 5.22 -19.22 -2.95
N THR A 132 5.20 -18.20 -3.82
CA THR A 132 5.63 -16.82 -3.51
C THR A 132 4.99 -16.22 -2.26
N GLU A 133 3.76 -16.61 -1.92
CA GLU A 133 3.02 -16.10 -0.75
C GLU A 133 3.76 -16.32 0.56
N LYS A 134 4.61 -17.36 0.62
CA LYS A 134 5.37 -17.71 1.81
C LYS A 134 6.62 -16.86 2.00
N HIS A 135 6.98 -15.99 1.04
CA HIS A 135 8.31 -15.39 0.92
C HIS A 135 8.31 -13.84 0.86
N PHE A 136 7.29 -13.20 1.42
CA PHE A 136 7.16 -11.72 1.46
C PHE A 136 7.88 -11.04 2.63
N GLY A 137 8.39 -11.80 3.60
CA GLY A 137 8.99 -11.26 4.81
C GLY A 137 10.17 -10.34 4.54
N VAL A 138 10.30 -9.27 5.32
CA VAL A 138 11.53 -8.45 5.40
C VAL A 138 12.55 -9.02 6.38
N PHE A 139 12.13 -9.95 7.24
CA PHE A 139 12.96 -10.82 8.08
C PHE A 139 12.67 -12.29 7.81
N PHE A 140 13.65 -13.14 8.05
CA PHE A 140 13.43 -14.58 8.20
C PHE A 140 12.69 -14.87 9.51
N PRO A 141 12.04 -16.04 9.67
CA PRO A 141 11.36 -16.42 10.92
C PRO A 141 12.27 -16.44 12.16
N ASP A 142 13.58 -16.58 11.96
CA ASP A 142 14.62 -16.51 13.00
C ASP A 142 15.10 -15.07 13.31
N GLN A 143 14.36 -14.06 12.84
CA GLN A 143 14.58 -12.62 13.04
C GLN A 143 15.82 -12.05 12.34
N ARG A 144 16.56 -12.84 11.57
CA ARG A 144 17.64 -12.28 10.74
C ARG A 144 17.03 -11.42 9.63
N PRO A 145 17.56 -10.21 9.37
CA PRO A 145 17.06 -9.37 8.29
C PRO A 145 17.35 -10.01 6.93
N LYS A 146 16.38 -9.98 6.02
CA LYS A 146 16.56 -10.40 4.61
C LYS A 146 17.20 -9.30 3.77
N TYR A 147 16.99 -8.05 4.17
CA TYR A 147 17.47 -6.88 3.45
C TYR A 147 18.04 -5.85 4.43
N GLN A 148 19.02 -5.07 3.99
CA GLN A 148 19.48 -3.90 4.72
C GLN A 148 18.52 -2.73 4.43
N LEU A 149 17.54 -2.54 5.31
CA LEU A 149 16.53 -1.46 5.23
C LEU A 149 16.77 -0.43 6.34
N SER A 150 16.41 0.82 6.06
CA SER A 150 16.42 1.92 7.03
C SER A 150 15.00 2.45 7.20
N PHE A 151 14.33 1.98 8.26
CA PHE A 151 12.96 2.33 8.60
C PHE A 151 12.80 3.77 9.08
#